data_AF-A0A524D0L0-F1
#
_entry.id   AF-A0A524D0L0-F1
#
_cell.length_a   1.000
_cell.length_b   1.000
_cell.length_c   1.000
_cell.angle_alpha   90.00
_cell.angle_beta   90.00
_cell.angle_gamma   90.00
#
_symmetry.space_group_name_H-M   'P 1'
#
loop_
_entity.id
_entity.type
_entity.pdbx_description
1 polymer ?
#
loop_
_entity_poly.entity_id
_entity_poly.type
_entity_poly.pdbx_seq_one_letter_code
_entity_poly.pdbx_strand_id
1 'polypeptide(L)'
;MEFCEKCGALMIPEKKEGKPVLRCRECGHEKKIGKSPKYTVEYRIKHSPKEKIVVVEGESQRSQEISEDERRERRKAILEFYDSDESD
;
A
#
# COMPACT_ATOMS: atom_id res chain seq x y z
N MET A 1 -8.65 16.14 -28.29
CA MET A 1 -8.30 14.73 -28.05
C MET A 1 -7.40 14.31 -29.20
N GLU A 2 -6.30 13.60 -28.93
CA GLU A 2 -5.34 13.18 -29.97
C GLU A 2 -5.24 11.66 -29.99
N PHE A 3 -5.06 11.08 -31.18
CA PHE A 3 -4.88 9.65 -31.38
C PHE A 3 -3.43 9.34 -31.71
N CYS A 4 -2.98 8.14 -31.36
CA CYS A 4 -1.63 7.69 -31.64
C CYS A 4 -1.45 7.39 -33.13
N GLU A 5 -0.40 7.92 -33.74
CA GLU A 5 -0.07 7.71 -35.16
C GLU A 5 0.33 6.26 -35.48
N LYS A 6 0.74 5.47 -34.46
CA LYS A 6 1.18 4.08 -34.64
C LYS A 6 0.05 3.06 -34.61
N CYS A 7 -0.92 3.25 -33.71
CA CYS A 7 -1.97 2.25 -33.45
C CYS A 7 -3.39 2.83 -33.48
N GLY A 8 -3.56 4.14 -33.64
CA GLY A 8 -4.87 4.79 -33.65
C GLY A 8 -5.54 4.91 -32.28
N ALA A 9 -4.94 4.40 -31.20
CA ALA A 9 -5.53 4.49 -29.86
C ALA A 9 -5.52 5.93 -29.30
N LEU A 10 -6.49 6.25 -28.45
CA LEU A 10 -6.60 7.56 -27.81
C LEU A 10 -5.41 7.79 -26.86
N MET A 11 -4.71 8.91 -27.06
CA MET A 11 -3.61 9.29 -26.18
C MET A 11 -4.13 9.96 -24.91
N ILE A 12 -3.46 9.75 -23.79
CA ILE A 12 -3.86 10.27 -22.48
C ILE A 12 -2.82 11.24 -21.95
N PRO A 13 -3.24 12.37 -21.35
CA PRO A 13 -2.34 13.28 -20.68
C PRO A 13 -1.73 12.65 -19.43
N GLU A 14 -0.41 12.75 -19.35
CA GLU A 14 0.40 12.39 -18.20
C GLU A 14 1.37 13.56 -17.92
N LYS A 15 1.69 13.80 -16.65
CA LYS A 15 2.72 14.78 -16.27
C LYS A 15 4.01 14.02 -15.99
N LYS A 16 5.01 14.18 -16.86
CA LYS A 16 6.33 13.57 -16.71
C LYS A 16 7.35 14.68 -16.49
N GLU A 17 8.05 14.65 -15.36
CA GLU A 17 9.05 15.68 -14.99
C GLU A 17 8.50 17.13 -15.03
N GLY A 18 7.24 17.31 -14.61
CA GLY A 18 6.57 18.62 -14.62
C GLY A 18 6.11 19.12 -16.00
N LYS A 19 6.41 18.40 -17.08
CA LYS A 19 5.98 18.72 -18.44
C LYS A 19 4.75 17.88 -18.84
N PRO A 20 3.75 18.48 -19.51
CA PRO A 20 2.61 17.71 -20.01
C PRO A 20 3.05 16.88 -21.22
N VAL A 21 2.82 15.57 -21.14
CA VAL A 21 3.07 14.61 -22.22
C VAL A 21 1.78 13.84 -22.51
N LEU A 22 1.57 13.45 -23.76
CA LEU A 22 0.55 12.47 -24.14
C LEU A 22 1.20 11.11 -24.24
N ARG A 23 0.62 10.11 -23.59
CA ARG A 23 1.07 8.72 -23.67
C ARG A 23 -0.02 7.84 -24.27
N CYS A 24 0.35 6.98 -25.20
CA CYS A 24 -0.50 5.92 -25.72
C CYS A 24 -0.49 4.72 -24.78
N ARG A 25 -1.67 4.21 -24.40
CA ARG A 25 -1.79 3.01 -23.54
C ARG A 25 -1.44 1.71 -24.24
N GLU A 26 -1.66 1.62 -25.55
CA GLU A 26 -1.48 0.36 -26.29
C GLU A 26 -0.02 0.15 -26.72
N CYS A 27 0.59 1.14 -27.38
CA CYS A 27 1.95 0.99 -27.93
C CYS A 27 3.04 1.74 -27.13
N GLY A 28 2.66 2.50 -26.10
CA GLY A 28 3.60 3.24 -25.25
C GLY A 28 4.20 4.50 -25.88
N HIS A 29 3.76 4.94 -27.05
CA HIS A 29 4.25 6.17 -27.70
C HIS A 29 4.00 7.41 -26.83
N GLU A 30 5.02 8.25 -26.65
CA GLU A 30 4.97 9.50 -25.89
C GLU A 30 5.15 10.71 -26.81
N LYS A 31 4.28 11.72 -26.66
CA LYS A 31 4.34 12.99 -27.39
C LYS A 31 4.39 14.15 -26.41
N LYS A 32 5.46 14.94 -26.46
CA LYS A 32 5.61 16.14 -25.63
C LYS A 32 4.72 17.24 -26.16
N ILE A 33 4.00 17.92 -25.27
CA ILE A 33 3.07 19.00 -25.63
C ILE A 33 3.48 20.25 -24.87
N GLY A 34 3.38 21.42 -25.51
CA GLY A 34 3.65 22.71 -24.84
C GLY A 34 2.49 23.23 -24.00
N LYS A 35 1.27 22.74 -24.25
CA LYS A 35 0.05 23.13 -23.52
C LYS A 35 -0.64 21.87 -23.00
N SER A 36 -1.09 21.90 -21.75
CA SER A 36 -1.88 20.80 -21.19
C SER A 36 -3.21 20.67 -21.94
N PRO A 37 -3.61 19.46 -22.36
CA PRO A 37 -4.86 19.28 -23.07
C PRO A 37 -6.05 19.58 -22.16
N LYS A 38 -7.16 20.04 -22.74
CA LYS A 38 -8.39 20.45 -22.01
C LYS A 38 -9.24 19.29 -21.48
N TYR A 39 -8.86 18.03 -21.70
CA TYR A 39 -9.65 16.87 -21.30
C TYR A 39 -8.97 16.11 -20.15
N THR A 40 -9.76 15.70 -19.17
CA THR A 40 -9.36 14.89 -18.02
C THR A 40 -9.78 13.44 -18.23
N VAL A 41 -9.00 12.52 -17.67
CA VAL A 41 -9.33 11.10 -17.66
C VAL A 41 -9.85 10.75 -16.28
N GLU A 42 -11.11 10.33 -16.21
CA GLU A 42 -11.74 9.86 -14.98
C GLU A 42 -11.84 8.32 -14.99
N TYR A 43 -11.46 7.70 -13.88
CA TYR A 43 -11.64 6.26 -13.67
C TYR A 43 -12.64 6.06 -12.54
N ARG A 44 -13.74 5.35 -12.81
CA ARG A 44 -14.69 4.91 -11.78
C ARG A 44 -14.32 3.50 -11.33
N ILE A 45 -13.70 3.39 -10.16
CA ILE A 45 -13.39 2.11 -9.54
C ILE A 45 -14.65 1.61 -8.81
N LYS A 46 -15.14 0.42 -9.18
CA LYS A 46 -16.25 -0.24 -8.48
C LYS A 46 -15.67 -1.17 -7.41
N HIS A 47 -15.76 -0.78 -6.15
CA HIS A 47 -15.37 -1.64 -5.04
C HIS A 47 -16.35 -2.82 -4.90
N SER A 48 -15.80 -4.01 -4.70
CA SER A 48 -16.61 -5.20 -4.42
C SER A 48 -16.74 -5.42 -2.91
N PRO A 49 -17.81 -6.07 -2.42
CA PRO A 49 -17.95 -6.40 -1.00
C PRO A 49 -16.80 -7.26 -0.45
N LYS A 50 -16.11 -8.01 -1.32
CA LYS A 50 -14.96 -8.85 -0.97
C LYS A 50 -13.71 -8.04 -0.58
N GLU A 51 -13.65 -6.76 -0.95
CA GLU A 51 -12.56 -5.84 -0.57
C GLU A 51 -12.76 -5.22 0.82
N LYS A 52 -13.90 -5.47 1.48
CA LYS A 52 -14.15 -4.93 2.82
C LYS A 52 -13.44 -5.77 3.89
N ILE A 53 -12.64 -5.11 4.71
CA ILE A 53 -12.07 -5.70 5.93
C ILE A 53 -13.17 -5.74 6.99
N VAL A 54 -13.54 -6.94 7.44
CA VAL A 54 -14.49 -7.11 8.54
C VAL A 54 -13.72 -7.11 9.86
N VAL A 55 -13.95 -6.10 10.69
CA VAL A 55 -13.43 -6.06 12.06
C VAL A 55 -14.33 -6.95 12.91
N VAL A 56 -13.81 -8.08 13.38
CA VAL A 56 -14.51 -8.95 14.32
C VAL A 56 -14.08 -8.54 15.71
N GLU A 57 -14.99 -7.91 16.46
CA GLU A 57 -14.86 -7.74 17.92
C GLU A 57 -15.13 -9.10 18.58
N GLY A 58 -14.16 -10.01 18.46
CA GLY A 58 -14.06 -11.14 19.37
C GLY A 58 -13.33 -10.70 20.63
N GLU A 59 -13.49 -11.45 21.71
CA GLU A 59 -12.52 -11.46 22.80
C GLU A 59 -11.17 -11.83 22.18
N SER A 60 -10.45 -10.81 21.68
CA SER A 60 -9.05 -10.97 21.36
C SER A 60 -8.46 -11.57 22.62
N GLN A 61 -7.76 -12.70 22.51
CA GLN A 61 -6.88 -13.18 23.58
C GLN A 61 -5.70 -12.19 23.75
N ARG A 62 -5.99 -10.89 23.80
CA ARG A 62 -5.19 -9.88 24.44
C ARG A 62 -5.10 -10.34 25.87
N SER A 63 -4.01 -11.09 26.11
CA SER A 63 -3.27 -11.13 27.36
C SER A 63 -4.16 -10.84 28.56
N GLN A 64 -4.64 -11.91 29.19
CA GLN A 64 -5.10 -11.81 30.58
C GLN A 64 -4.12 -10.89 31.32
N GLU A 65 -4.63 -9.83 31.93
CA GLU A 65 -3.79 -8.88 32.67
C GLU A 65 -3.14 -9.66 33.83
N ILE A 66 -1.89 -10.05 33.63
CA ILE A 66 -1.08 -10.75 34.62
C ILE A 66 -0.74 -9.74 35.73
N SER A 67 -0.82 -10.15 36.99
CA SER A 67 -0.45 -9.30 38.12
C SER A 67 1.01 -8.84 38.01
N GLU A 68 1.32 -7.65 38.54
CA GLU A 68 2.68 -7.12 38.58
C GLU A 68 3.66 -8.08 39.31
N ASP A 69 3.17 -8.83 40.30
CA ASP A 69 3.98 -9.83 41.01
C ASP A 69 4.30 -11.05 40.14
N GLU A 70 3.30 -11.62 39.44
CA GLU A 70 3.52 -12.72 38.49
C GLU A 70 4.45 -12.31 37.34
N ARG A 71 4.34 -11.06 36.89
CA ARG A 71 5.23 -10.50 35.86
C ARG A 71 6.67 -10.40 36.35
N ARG A 72 6.87 -10.02 37.62
CA ARG A 72 8.19 -9.95 38.27
C ARG A 72 8.80 -11.34 38.42
N GLU A 73 8.01 -12.32 38.86
CA GLU A 73 8.46 -13.71 39.00
C GLU A 73 8.88 -14.30 37.67
N ARG A 74 8.07 -14.14 36.62
CA ARG A 74 8.42 -14.59 35.27
C ARG A 74 9.71 -13.96 34.77
N ARG A 75 9.91 -12.66 35.02
CA ARG A 75 11.14 -11.96 34.64
C ARG A 75 12.37 -12.50 35.40
N LYS A 76 12.20 -12.81 36.70
CA LYS A 76 13.27 -13.39 37.53
C LYS A 76 13.64 -14.79 37.06
N ALA A 77 12.64 -15.64 36.80
CA ALA A 77 12.85 -17.01 36.31
C ALA A 77 13.58 -17.04 34.96
N ILE A 78 13.25 -16.11 34.06
CA ILE A 78 13.97 -15.98 32.79
C ILE A 78 15.44 -15.60 33.02
N LEU A 79 15.72 -14.61 33.89
CA LEU A 79 17.09 -14.16 34.15
C LEU A 79 17.96 -15.25 34.79
N GLU A 80 17.40 -16.01 35.74
CA GLU A 80 18.08 -17.12 36.41
C GLU A 80 18.44 -18.25 35.44
N PHE A 81 17.55 -18.55 34.48
CA PHE A 81 17.83 -19.53 33.42
C PHE A 81 19.04 -19.13 32.57
N TYR A 82 19.11 -17.87 32.13
CA TYR A 82 20.25 -17.38 31.34
C TYR A 82 21.57 -17.38 32.14
N ASP A 83 21.52 -17.01 33.43
CA ASP A 83 22.69 -17.01 34.29
C ASP A 83 23.21 -18.44 34.56
N SER A 84 22.29 -19.42 34.68
CA SER A 84 22.66 -20.83 34.78
C SER A 84 23.22 -21.41 33.48
N ASP A 85 22.64 -21.09 32.32
CA ASP A 85 23.14 -21.54 31.02
C ASP A 85 24.53 -20.95 30.67
N GLU A 86 24.86 -19.76 31.21
CA GLU A 86 26.17 -19.12 31.00
C GLU A 86 27.23 -19.63 32.00
N SER A 87 26.82 -20.36 33.05
CA SER A 87 27.68 -20.86 34.11
C SER A 87 28.11 -22.34 33.94
N ASP A 88 27.57 -23.05 32.95
CA ASP A 88 27.98 -24.39 32.48
C ASP A 88 28.91 -24.30 31.25
#